data_AF-K1SJ81-F1
#
_entry.id   AF-K1SJ81-F1
#
_cell.length_a   1.000
_cell.length_b   1.000
_cell.length_c   1.000
_cell.angle_alpha   90.00
_cell.angle_beta   90.00
_cell.angle_gamma   90.00
#
_symmetry.space_group_name_H-M   'P 1'
#
loop_
_entity.id
_entity.type
_entity.pdbx_description
1 polymer ?
#
loop_
_entity_poly.entity_id
_entity_poly.type
_entity_poly.pdbx_seq_one_letter_code
_entity_poly.pdbx_strand_id
1 'polypeptide(L)'
;PIYTGVEGEENQGLCTGTENFFCINKEASAEDQAASIAFVEWLFSSETGKAAVTNDLGFIAPFNTFSDDEKPTDPLAQEVLRYMADTSKTSVSWNFTSFPSQQFKDDFGAALLEYASGSIDWDTVKTTVVERWAAEKAATAAN
;
A
#
# COMPACT_ATOMS: atom_id res chain seq x y z
N PRO A 1 10.90 5.15 11.87
CA PRO A 1 10.12 6.36 12.19
C PRO A 1 10.12 7.35 11.03
N ILE A 2 8.97 7.96 10.76
CA ILE A 2 8.83 9.03 9.75
C ILE A 2 8.89 10.36 10.50
N TYR A 3 9.76 11.26 10.07
CA TYR A 3 9.93 12.59 10.68
C TYR A 3 9.31 13.62 9.74
N THR A 4 8.14 14.12 10.11
CA THR A 4 7.24 14.98 9.33
C THR A 4 7.12 16.41 9.89
N GLY A 5 7.55 16.65 11.13
CA GLY A 5 7.30 17.88 11.88
C GLY A 5 5.85 18.03 12.37
N VAL A 6 5.03 16.97 12.32
CA VAL A 6 3.62 17.00 12.75
C VAL A 6 3.51 16.60 14.22
N GLU A 7 2.63 17.25 14.97
CA GLU A 7 2.34 16.90 16.37
C GLU A 7 1.98 15.41 16.51
N GLY A 8 2.64 14.71 17.44
CA GLY A 8 2.42 13.30 17.73
C GLY A 8 3.21 12.31 16.84
N GLU A 9 4.09 12.80 15.95
CA GLU A 9 4.89 11.94 15.07
C GLU A 9 5.84 10.99 15.81
N GLU A 10 6.26 11.33 17.03
CA GLU A 10 7.10 10.47 17.87
C GLU A 10 6.43 9.14 18.22
N ASN A 11 5.10 9.09 18.15
CA ASN A 11 4.29 7.90 18.37
C ASN A 11 4.04 7.11 17.07
N GLN A 12 4.51 7.60 15.92
CA GLN A 12 4.29 6.95 14.62
C GLN A 12 5.33 5.87 14.31
N GLY A 13 4.85 4.78 13.72
CA GLY A 13 5.64 3.67 13.18
C GLY A 13 6.06 3.90 11.74
N LEU A 14 6.48 2.83 11.06
CA LEU A 14 6.66 2.86 9.61
C LEU A 14 5.30 2.93 8.88
N CYS A 15 5.35 3.41 7.65
CA CYS A 15 4.22 3.34 6.74
C CYS A 15 4.06 1.89 6.28
N THR A 16 3.05 1.18 6.79
CA THR A 16 2.84 -0.25 6.53
C THR A 16 1.40 -0.49 6.10
N GLY A 17 1.20 -1.28 5.05
CA GLY A 17 -0.12 -1.66 4.54
C GLY A 17 -0.03 -2.49 3.27
N THR A 18 -1.18 -2.78 2.66
CA THR A 18 -1.28 -3.53 1.41
C THR A 18 -1.74 -2.60 0.29
N GLU A 19 -0.92 -2.45 -0.75
CA GLU A 19 -1.28 -1.68 -1.96
C GLU A 19 -1.78 -2.60 -3.09
N ASN A 20 -1.12 -3.74 -3.27
CA ASN A 20 -1.37 -4.64 -4.40
C ASN A 20 -2.18 -5.86 -3.98
N PHE A 21 -3.11 -6.27 -4.86
CA PHE A 21 -4.01 -7.39 -4.63
C PHE A 21 -3.98 -8.35 -5.82
N PHE A 22 -4.05 -9.66 -5.54
CA PHE A 22 -4.42 -10.64 -6.54
C PHE A 22 -5.94 -10.73 -6.63
N CYS A 23 -6.49 -10.58 -7.83
CA CYS A 23 -7.93 -10.61 -8.08
C CYS A 23 -8.27 -11.63 -9.16
N ILE A 24 -9.40 -12.33 -8.99
CA ILE A 24 -9.93 -13.25 -10.00
C ILE A 24 -10.84 -12.47 -10.96
N ASN A 25 -10.54 -12.54 -12.26
CA ASN A 25 -11.38 -11.88 -13.26
C ASN A 25 -12.71 -12.63 -13.41
N LYS A 26 -13.82 -11.98 -13.04
CA LYS A 26 -15.18 -12.54 -13.18
C LYS A 26 -15.60 -12.83 -14.62
N GLU A 27 -14.92 -12.23 -15.60
CA GLU A 27 -15.21 -12.38 -17.03
C GLU A 27 -14.44 -13.54 -17.67
N ALA A 28 -13.47 -14.13 -16.96
CA ALA A 28 -12.74 -15.30 -17.43
C ALA A 28 -13.63 -16.56 -17.39
N SER A 29 -13.23 -17.61 -18.12
CA SER A 29 -13.94 -18.88 -18.10
C SER A 29 -13.91 -19.50 -16.70
N ALA A 30 -14.88 -20.37 -16.37
CA ALA A 30 -14.89 -21.05 -15.07
C ALA A 30 -13.64 -21.92 -14.84
N GLU A 31 -13.10 -22.50 -15.90
CA GLU A 31 -11.86 -23.27 -15.87
C GLU A 31 -10.66 -22.37 -15.52
N ASP A 32 -10.54 -21.21 -16.17
CA ASP A 32 -9.44 -20.27 -15.92
C ASP A 32 -9.52 -19.64 -14.53
N GLN A 33 -10.74 -19.36 -14.04
CA GLN A 33 -10.94 -18.88 -12.67
C GLN A 33 -10.47 -19.92 -11.66
N ALA A 34 -10.85 -21.19 -11.84
CA ALA A 34 -10.41 -22.28 -10.97
C ALA A 34 -8.89 -22.47 -11.00
N ALA A 35 -8.28 -22.43 -12.19
CA ALA A 35 -6.83 -22.52 -12.35
C ALA A 35 -6.10 -21.34 -11.68
N SER A 36 -6.64 -20.12 -11.79
CA SER A 36 -6.09 -18.91 -11.16
C SER A 36 -6.15 -18.99 -9.64
N ILE A 37 -7.27 -19.46 -9.08
CA ILE A 37 -7.41 -19.69 -7.63
C ILE A 37 -6.37 -20.72 -7.16
N ALA A 38 -6.31 -21.87 -7.84
CA ALA A 38 -5.36 -22.93 -7.50
C ALA A 38 -3.90 -22.44 -7.56
N PHE A 39 -3.56 -21.58 -8.51
CA PHE A 39 -2.24 -20.98 -8.61
C PHE A 39 -1.92 -20.05 -7.42
N VAL A 40 -2.85 -19.16 -7.04
CA VAL A 40 -2.64 -18.25 -5.90
C VAL A 40 -2.54 -19.03 -4.58
N GLU A 41 -3.39 -20.04 -4.38
CA GLU A 41 -3.32 -20.93 -3.21
C GLU A 41 -1.99 -21.68 -3.16
N TRP A 42 -1.53 -22.23 -4.29
CA TRP A 42 -0.23 -22.88 -4.41
C TRP A 42 0.91 -21.91 -4.10
N LEU A 43 0.88 -20.68 -4.64
CA LEU A 43 1.93 -19.68 -4.47
C LEU A 43 2.12 -19.29 -3.00
N PHE A 44 1.04 -19.19 -2.22
CA PHE A 44 1.13 -18.76 -0.83
C PHE A 44 1.07 -19.91 0.20
N SER A 45 0.88 -21.15 -0.22
CA SER A 45 0.77 -22.31 0.71
C SER A 45 1.78 -23.42 0.46
N SER A 46 2.35 -23.53 -0.74
CA SER A 46 3.36 -24.55 -1.04
C SER A 46 4.77 -24.10 -0.63
N GLU A 47 5.65 -25.04 -0.34
CA GLU A 47 7.06 -24.74 -0.01
C GLU A 47 7.75 -23.95 -1.13
N THR A 48 7.62 -24.40 -2.39
CA THR A 48 8.20 -23.72 -3.55
C THR A 48 7.61 -22.33 -3.77
N GLY A 49 6.29 -22.18 -3.66
CA GLY A 49 5.62 -20.90 -3.83
C GLY A 49 6.05 -19.89 -2.76
N LYS A 50 6.02 -20.30 -1.48
CA LYS A 50 6.45 -19.46 -0.35
C LYS A 50 7.91 -19.03 -0.48
N ALA A 51 8.79 -19.94 -0.89
CA ALA A 51 10.20 -19.62 -1.14
C ALA A 51 10.36 -18.55 -2.24
N ALA A 52 9.59 -18.64 -3.34
CA ALA A 52 9.63 -17.64 -4.40
C ALA A 52 9.10 -16.28 -3.92
N VAL A 53 7.99 -16.26 -3.17
CA VAL A 53 7.41 -15.03 -2.60
C VAL A 53 8.39 -14.30 -1.68
N THR A 54 9.01 -15.03 -0.76
CA THR A 54 9.92 -14.44 0.22
C THR A 54 11.29 -14.10 -0.38
N ASN A 55 11.92 -15.05 -1.09
CA ASN A 55 13.34 -14.96 -1.41
C ASN A 55 13.63 -14.39 -2.81
N ASP A 56 12.77 -14.68 -3.79
CA ASP A 56 12.99 -14.24 -5.17
C ASP A 56 12.28 -12.91 -5.45
N LEU A 57 11.05 -12.76 -4.94
CA LEU A 57 10.24 -11.54 -5.11
C LEU A 57 10.47 -10.50 -4.00
N GLY A 58 11.00 -10.91 -2.85
CA GLY A 58 11.28 -10.02 -1.72
C GLY A 58 10.03 -9.49 -1.02
N PHE A 59 8.92 -10.25 -1.05
CA PHE A 59 7.66 -9.81 -0.46
C PHE A 59 7.56 -10.21 1.03
N ILE A 60 6.96 -9.32 1.82
CA ILE A 60 6.48 -9.62 3.17
C ILE A 60 5.01 -10.03 3.04
N ALA A 61 4.76 -11.34 2.91
CA ALA A 61 3.41 -11.86 2.74
C ALA A 61 2.60 -11.80 4.06
N PRO A 62 1.41 -11.17 4.08
CA PRO A 62 0.61 -11.02 5.31
C PRO A 62 -0.28 -12.24 5.59
N PHE A 63 0.17 -13.45 5.21
CA PHE A 63 -0.60 -14.68 5.35
C PHE A 63 -0.08 -15.55 6.48
N ASN A 64 -0.97 -16.26 7.15
CA ASN A 64 -0.65 -17.17 8.26
C ASN A 64 -0.05 -18.52 7.81
N THR A 65 0.09 -18.73 6.49
CA THR A 65 0.70 -19.92 5.89
C THR A 65 2.22 -19.90 5.93
N PHE A 66 2.84 -18.74 6.24
CA PHE A 66 4.28 -18.56 6.40
C PHE A 66 4.63 -18.67 7.88
N SER A 67 5.53 -19.61 8.21
CA SER A 67 6.12 -19.69 9.55
C SER A 67 7.19 -18.60 9.76
N ASP A 68 7.63 -18.43 11.00
CA ASP A 68 8.61 -17.37 11.34
C ASP A 68 9.95 -17.53 10.62
N ASP A 69 10.37 -18.77 10.33
CA ASP A 69 11.58 -19.10 9.57
C ASP A 69 11.42 -18.96 8.06
N GLU A 70 10.20 -18.75 7.56
CA GLU A 70 9.88 -18.48 6.16
C GLU A 70 9.70 -16.98 5.87
N LYS A 71 9.89 -16.13 6.88
CA LYS A 71 9.87 -14.67 6.74
C LYS A 71 11.18 -14.16 6.11
N PRO A 72 11.14 -12.99 5.41
CA PRO A 72 12.34 -12.42 4.82
C PRO A 72 13.44 -12.18 5.85
N THR A 73 14.68 -12.52 5.53
CA THR A 73 15.84 -12.34 6.44
C THR A 73 16.62 -11.07 6.16
N ASP A 74 16.26 -10.31 5.13
CA ASP A 74 16.96 -9.07 4.81
C ASP A 74 16.74 -8.01 5.93
N PRO A 75 17.76 -7.20 6.24
CA PRO A 75 17.68 -6.27 7.37
C PRO A 75 16.55 -5.24 7.27
N LEU A 76 16.12 -4.86 6.06
CA LEU A 76 15.08 -3.84 5.89
C LEU A 76 13.69 -4.45 6.12
N ALA A 77 13.41 -5.65 5.61
CA ALA A 77 12.16 -6.34 5.91
C ALA A 77 12.04 -6.70 7.40
N GLN A 78 13.14 -7.05 8.06
CA GLN A 78 13.16 -7.27 9.51
C GLN A 78 12.76 -6.00 10.28
N GLU A 79 13.20 -4.81 9.85
CA GLU A 79 12.74 -3.55 10.44
C GLU A 79 11.26 -3.28 10.17
N VAL A 80 10.75 -3.61 8.98
CA VAL A 80 9.31 -3.52 8.67
C VAL A 80 8.50 -4.43 9.60
N LEU A 81 8.89 -5.71 9.73
CA LEU A 81 8.24 -6.68 10.62
C LEU A 81 8.30 -6.22 12.08
N ARG A 82 9.43 -5.68 12.53
CA ARG A 82 9.60 -5.12 13.88
C ARG A 82 8.61 -3.99 14.14
N TYR A 83 8.48 -3.04 13.22
CA TYR A 83 7.53 -1.93 13.35
C TYR A 83 6.07 -2.39 13.24
N MET A 84 5.77 -3.39 12.42
CA MET A 84 4.42 -3.98 12.35
C MET A 84 4.00 -4.66 13.66
N ALA A 85 4.96 -5.24 14.39
CA ALA A 85 4.71 -5.91 15.67
C ALA A 85 4.72 -4.95 16.89
N ASP A 86 5.21 -3.71 16.72
CA ASP A 86 5.34 -2.74 17.81
C ASP A 86 4.00 -2.04 18.11
N THR A 87 3.27 -2.59 19.10
CA THR A 87 1.98 -2.05 19.54
C THR A 87 2.07 -0.71 20.29
N SER A 88 3.27 -0.23 20.60
CA SER A 88 3.48 1.11 21.19
C SER A 88 3.46 2.21 20.13
N LYS A 89 3.47 1.85 18.85
CA LYS A 89 3.49 2.76 17.72
C LYS A 89 2.22 2.66 16.90
N THR A 90 1.81 3.78 16.33
CA THR A 90 0.72 3.84 15.34
C THR A 90 1.33 3.89 13.95
N SER A 91 1.16 2.84 13.14
CA SER A 91 1.59 2.88 11.74
C SER A 91 0.88 4.00 10.99
N VAL A 92 1.62 4.72 10.13
CA VAL A 92 1.02 5.67 9.20
C VAL A 92 0.26 4.87 8.14
N SER A 93 -1.04 5.16 7.98
CA SER A 93 -1.91 4.40 7.09
C SER A 93 -1.57 4.59 5.61
N TRP A 94 -1.51 3.48 4.86
CA TRP A 94 -1.54 3.48 3.40
C TRP A 94 -2.95 3.69 2.89
N ASN A 95 -3.23 4.89 2.37
CA ASN A 95 -4.55 5.27 1.88
C ASN A 95 -4.67 5.17 0.34
N PHE A 96 -3.78 4.46 -0.35
CA PHE A 96 -3.75 4.36 -1.81
C PHE A 96 -5.08 3.88 -2.41
N THR A 97 -5.71 2.88 -1.78
CA THR A 97 -7.02 2.33 -2.18
C THR A 97 -8.18 3.31 -1.93
N SER A 98 -7.97 4.36 -1.16
CA SER A 98 -8.98 5.37 -0.84
C SER A 98 -8.93 6.57 -1.78
N PHE A 99 -7.88 6.69 -2.61
CA PHE A 99 -7.73 7.79 -3.57
C PHE A 99 -8.94 7.85 -4.50
N PRO A 100 -9.58 9.04 -4.66
CA PRO A 100 -10.87 9.14 -5.32
C PRO A 100 -10.87 8.70 -6.79
N SER A 101 -9.91 9.19 -7.60
CA SER A 101 -9.87 8.98 -9.04
C SER A 101 -8.45 9.17 -9.58
N GLN A 102 -8.23 8.85 -10.87
CA GLN A 102 -6.96 9.19 -11.53
C GLN A 102 -6.77 10.72 -11.62
N GLN A 103 -7.83 11.48 -11.92
CA GLN A 103 -7.76 12.94 -12.00
C GLN A 103 -7.30 13.57 -10.67
N PHE A 104 -7.78 13.07 -9.52
CA PHE A 104 -7.29 13.50 -8.22
C PHE A 104 -5.76 13.33 -8.10
N LYS A 105 -5.24 12.17 -8.53
CA LYS A 105 -3.80 11.86 -8.45
C LYS A 105 -3.00 12.80 -9.34
N ASP A 106 -3.50 13.07 -10.55
CA ASP A 106 -2.85 13.96 -11.50
C ASP A 106 -2.80 15.40 -10.96
N ASP A 107 -3.92 15.92 -10.46
CA ASP A 107 -4.01 17.28 -9.91
C ASP A 107 -3.13 17.45 -8.64
N PHE A 108 -3.19 16.48 -7.71
CA PHE A 108 -2.39 16.53 -6.49
C PHE A 108 -0.89 16.38 -6.79
N GLY A 109 -0.53 15.46 -7.70
CA GLY A 109 0.84 15.27 -8.15
C GLY A 109 1.42 16.52 -8.83
N ALA A 110 0.63 17.20 -9.66
CA ALA A 110 1.04 18.46 -10.28
C ALA A 110 1.29 19.56 -9.24
N ALA A 111 0.42 19.73 -8.26
CA ALA A 111 0.62 20.69 -7.18
C ALA A 111 1.88 20.39 -6.35
N LEU A 112 2.14 19.12 -6.02
CA LEU A 112 3.37 18.72 -5.32
C LEU A 112 4.63 19.06 -6.14
N LEU A 113 4.59 18.85 -7.46
CA LEU A 113 5.69 19.20 -8.36
C LEU A 113 5.93 20.71 -8.41
N GLU A 114 4.87 21.51 -8.53
CA GLU A 114 4.96 22.98 -8.52
C GLU A 114 5.46 23.52 -7.18
N TYR A 115 5.08 22.90 -6.07
CA TYR A 115 5.59 23.25 -4.74
C TYR A 115 7.08 22.91 -4.62
N ALA A 116 7.48 21.72 -5.08
CA ALA A 116 8.88 21.30 -5.07
C ALA A 116 9.77 22.21 -5.96
N SER A 117 9.21 22.80 -7.02
CA SER A 117 9.92 23.79 -7.85
C SER A 117 9.90 25.20 -7.27
N GLY A 118 9.17 25.45 -6.18
CA GLY A 118 9.01 26.77 -5.55
C GLY A 118 8.05 27.71 -6.29
N SER A 119 7.23 27.17 -7.20
CA SER A 119 6.29 27.96 -8.00
C SER A 119 4.99 28.28 -7.25
N ILE A 120 4.63 27.44 -6.27
CA ILE A 120 3.48 27.64 -5.38
C ILE A 120 3.90 27.42 -3.93
N ASP A 121 3.10 27.91 -2.98
CA ASP A 121 3.30 27.65 -1.56
C ASP A 121 2.60 26.36 -1.07
N TRP A 122 2.91 25.96 0.16
CA TRP A 122 2.31 24.77 0.78
C TRP A 122 0.80 24.94 1.01
N ASP A 123 0.32 26.17 1.22
CA ASP A 123 -1.11 26.44 1.40
C ASP A 123 -1.90 26.12 0.13
N THR A 124 -1.31 26.37 -1.04
CA THR A 124 -1.88 25.98 -2.33
C THR A 124 -1.99 24.46 -2.44
N VAL A 125 -0.93 23.70 -2.09
CA VAL A 125 -0.96 22.23 -2.08
C VAL A 125 -2.06 21.69 -1.16
N LYS A 126 -2.16 22.22 0.07
CA LYS A 126 -3.20 21.83 1.04
C LYS A 126 -4.60 22.11 0.51
N THR A 127 -4.81 23.26 -0.13
CA THR A 127 -6.10 23.63 -0.70
C THR A 127 -6.46 22.68 -1.84
N THR A 128 -5.52 22.44 -2.77
CA THR A 128 -5.71 21.52 -3.90
C THR A 128 -6.09 20.12 -3.44
N VAL A 129 -5.35 19.53 -2.48
CA VAL A 129 -5.63 18.16 -2.05
C VAL A 129 -7.02 18.04 -1.40
N VAL A 130 -7.45 19.02 -0.59
CA VAL A 130 -8.77 18.99 0.07
C VAL A 130 -9.91 19.17 -0.94
N GLU A 131 -9.81 20.16 -1.83
CA GLU A 131 -10.86 20.45 -2.81
C GLU A 131 -11.01 19.33 -3.83
N ARG A 132 -9.89 18.85 -4.38
CA ARG A 132 -9.91 17.77 -5.38
C ARG A 132 -10.34 16.45 -4.78
N TRP A 133 -9.97 16.16 -3.53
CA TRP A 133 -10.48 14.98 -2.85
C TRP A 133 -12.01 15.00 -2.76
N ALA A 134 -12.58 16.12 -2.29
CA ALA A 134 -14.02 16.27 -2.15
C ALA A 134 -14.75 16.17 -3.50
N ALA A 135 -14.24 16.87 -4.52
CA ALA A 135 -14.83 16.87 -5.86
C ALA A 135 -14.83 15.47 -6.49
N GLU A 136 -13.70 14.77 -6.46
CA GLU A 136 -13.55 13.47 -7.11
C GLU A 136 -14.25 12.34 -6.34
N LYS A 137 -14.38 12.42 -5.01
CA LYS A 137 -15.23 11.48 -4.24
C LYS A 137 -16.70 11.66 -4.59
N ALA A 138 -17.17 12.90 -4.75
CA ALA A 138 -18.54 13.15 -5.15
C ALA A 138 -18.83 12.65 -6.58
N ALA A 139 -17.89 12.82 -7.50
CA ALA A 139 -18.01 12.34 -8.88
C ALA A 139 -18.05 10.80 -8.97
N THR A 140 -17.22 10.11 -8.21
CA THR A 140 -17.16 8.63 -8.23
C THR A 140 -18.33 7.96 -7.52
N ALA A 141 -18.93 8.60 -6.51
CA ALA A 141 -20.13 8.08 -5.84
C ALA A 141 -21.42 8.19 -6.68
N ALA A 142 -21.41 9.00 -7.74
CA ALA A 142 -22.55 9.21 -8.62
C ALA A 142 -22.63 8.18 -9.79
N ASN A 143 -21.61 7.32 -9.93
CA ASN A 143 -21.50 6.27 -10.95
C ASN A 143 -21.73 4.88 -10.35
#